data_AF-B0MC74-F1
#
_entry.id   AF-B0MC74-F1
#
_cell.length_a   1.000
_cell.length_b   1.000
_cell.length_c   1.000
_cell.angle_alpha   90.00
_cell.angle_beta   90.00
_cell.angle_gamma   90.00
#
_symmetry.space_group_name_H-M   'P 1'
#
loop_
_entity.id
_entity.type
_entity.pdbx_description
1 polymer ?
#
loop_
_entity_poly.entity_id
_entity_poly.type
_entity_poly.pdbx_seq_one_letter_code
_entity_poly.pdbx_strand_id
1 'polypeptide(L)'
;MQAVMETIFDIIYLTTVISLGIIMIRKSRGRMQYKVFGIMAVILGAGDSFHLIPRAVALCTTGLEHYTQALGIGKLVTSITMTIFYILLYHIWRMRYHVTGKNILTAAVYFLAALRIVLCLMPQNQWTSANAPLQWGIYRNLPFAALGLLIIILFYQRTRKGKDRPFRFMWLTITLSFAFYIPVVLFSDRFPAAGMLMIPKTCAYVWTVLIGFLDMKN
;
A
#
# COMPACT_ATOMS: atom_id res chain seq x y z
N MET A 1 13.81 -11.48 20.13
CA MET A 1 12.42 -11.03 20.34
C MET A 1 11.85 -10.28 19.13
N GLN A 2 12.54 -9.27 18.59
CA GLN A 2 12.08 -8.50 17.42
C GLN A 2 11.81 -9.37 16.16
N ALA A 3 12.75 -10.25 15.79
CA ALA A 3 12.59 -11.13 14.61
C ALA A 3 11.34 -12.02 14.68
N VAL A 4 11.06 -12.61 15.84
CA VAL A 4 9.88 -13.46 16.07
C VAL A 4 8.59 -12.64 15.98
N MET A 5 8.56 -11.47 16.61
CA MET A 5 7.38 -10.58 16.59
C MET A 5 7.08 -10.05 15.19
N GLU A 6 8.09 -9.57 14.45
CA GLU A 6 7.92 -9.08 13.07
C GLU A 6 7.44 -10.22 12.15
N THR A 7 8.05 -11.41 12.26
CA THR A 7 7.67 -12.56 11.42
C THR A 7 6.23 -13.02 11.68
N ILE A 8 5.82 -13.13 12.95
CA ILE A 8 4.44 -13.51 13.30
C ILE A 8 3.46 -12.46 12.78
N PHE A 9 3.78 -11.17 12.97
CA PHE A 9 2.95 -10.07 12.47
C PHE A 9 2.79 -10.15 10.95
N ASP A 10 3.87 -10.34 10.20
CA ASP A 10 3.86 -10.42 8.74
C ASP A 10 3.04 -11.61 8.23
N ILE A 11 3.16 -12.78 8.88
CA ILE A 11 2.35 -13.98 8.54
C ILE A 11 0.86 -13.71 8.75
N ILE A 12 0.49 -13.14 9.91
CA ILE A 12 -0.91 -12.82 10.22
C ILE A 12 -1.45 -11.79 9.24
N TYR A 13 -0.67 -10.73 8.97
CA TYR A 13 -1.01 -9.68 8.02
C TYR A 13 -1.28 -10.23 6.61
N LEU A 14 -0.29 -10.94 6.04
CA LEU A 14 -0.38 -11.47 4.67
C LEU A 14 -1.55 -12.44 4.54
N THR A 15 -1.68 -13.36 5.49
CA THR A 15 -2.77 -14.35 5.49
C THR A 15 -4.13 -13.65 5.58
N THR A 16 -4.26 -12.64 6.44
CA THR A 16 -5.52 -11.90 6.62
C THR A 16 -5.91 -11.15 5.36
N VAL A 17 -5.02 -10.30 4.83
CA VAL A 17 -5.34 -9.44 3.68
C VAL A 17 -5.63 -10.26 2.43
N ILE A 18 -4.83 -11.31 2.17
CA ILE A 18 -5.05 -12.19 1.01
C ILE A 18 -6.36 -12.97 1.18
N SER A 19 -6.62 -13.55 2.35
CA SER A 19 -7.84 -14.33 2.59
C SER A 19 -9.09 -13.45 2.45
N LEU A 20 -9.11 -12.27 3.06
CA LEU A 20 -10.22 -11.33 2.92
C LEU A 20 -10.40 -10.89 1.47
N GLY A 21 -9.31 -10.61 0.76
CA GLY A 21 -9.35 -10.28 -0.67
C GLY A 21 -9.99 -11.37 -1.52
N ILE A 22 -9.57 -12.64 -1.33
CA ILE A 22 -10.15 -13.79 -2.03
C ILE A 22 -11.64 -13.96 -1.70
N ILE A 23 -12.01 -13.82 -0.43
CA ILE A 23 -13.41 -13.91 0.00
C ILE A 23 -14.24 -12.80 -0.68
N MET A 24 -13.74 -11.57 -0.73
CA MET A 24 -14.43 -10.45 -1.39
C MET A 24 -14.62 -10.69 -2.89
N ILE A 25 -13.60 -11.21 -3.59
CA ILE A 25 -13.69 -11.56 -5.01
C ILE A 25 -14.81 -12.60 -5.22
N ARG A 26 -14.78 -13.70 -4.47
CA ARG A 26 -15.70 -14.83 -4.62
C ARG A 26 -17.13 -14.49 -4.18
N LYS A 27 -17.30 -13.69 -3.13
CA LYS A 27 -18.60 -13.36 -2.53
C LYS A 27 -19.12 -11.97 -2.89
N SER A 28 -18.57 -11.34 -3.93
CA SER A 28 -19.00 -10.01 -4.40
C SER A 28 -20.45 -9.97 -4.92
N ARG A 29 -21.05 -11.11 -5.28
CA ARG A 29 -22.46 -11.24 -5.74
C ARG A 29 -22.84 -10.22 -6.83
N GLY A 30 -21.98 -10.06 -7.85
CA GLY A 30 -22.20 -9.13 -8.96
C GLY A 30 -21.88 -7.66 -8.67
N ARG A 31 -21.60 -7.29 -7.42
CA ARG A 31 -21.22 -5.91 -7.05
C ARG A 31 -19.74 -5.66 -7.39
N MET A 32 -19.51 -5.03 -8.54
CA MET A 32 -18.16 -4.80 -9.09
C MET A 32 -17.22 -4.07 -8.12
N GLN A 33 -17.73 -3.11 -7.34
CA GLN A 33 -16.95 -2.37 -6.33
C GLN A 33 -16.21 -3.32 -5.39
N TYR A 34 -16.89 -4.32 -4.82
CA TYR A 34 -16.29 -5.25 -3.86
C TYR A 34 -15.37 -6.27 -4.54
N LYS A 35 -15.65 -6.64 -5.79
CA LYS A 35 -14.73 -7.48 -6.58
C LYS A 35 -13.39 -6.76 -6.79
N VAL A 36 -13.43 -5.49 -7.20
CA VAL A 36 -12.22 -4.67 -7.39
C VAL A 36 -11.52 -4.41 -6.05
N PHE A 37 -12.27 -4.20 -4.98
CA PHE A 37 -11.73 -4.08 -3.62
C PHE A 37 -11.00 -5.36 -3.18
N GLY A 38 -11.56 -6.53 -3.46
CA GLY A 38 -10.91 -7.81 -3.19
C GLY A 38 -9.63 -8.01 -4.01
N ILE A 39 -9.64 -7.65 -5.30
CA ILE A 39 -8.44 -7.66 -6.17
C ILE A 39 -7.36 -6.74 -5.60
N MET A 40 -7.75 -5.53 -5.18
CA MET A 40 -6.85 -4.56 -4.54
C MET A 40 -6.19 -5.15 -3.28
N ALA A 41 -6.95 -5.84 -2.42
CA ALA A 41 -6.42 -6.50 -1.24
C ALA A 41 -5.44 -7.64 -1.59
N VAL A 42 -5.76 -8.47 -2.59
CA VAL A 42 -4.84 -9.54 -3.04
C VAL A 42 -3.56 -8.96 -3.62
N ILE A 43 -3.63 -7.91 -4.44
CA ILE A 43 -2.45 -7.24 -5.00
C ILE A 43 -1.56 -6.65 -3.91
N LEU A 44 -2.16 -6.07 -2.87
CA LEU A 44 -1.42 -5.57 -1.70
C LEU A 44 -0.66 -6.70 -1.02
N GLY A 45 -1.35 -7.76 -0.58
CA GLY A 45 -0.69 -8.86 0.13
C GLY A 45 0.30 -9.64 -0.74
N ALA A 46 -0.03 -9.90 -2.00
CA ALA A 46 0.86 -10.58 -2.93
C ALA A 46 2.09 -9.73 -3.28
N GLY A 47 1.96 -8.40 -3.36
CA GLY A 47 3.09 -7.51 -3.60
C GLY A 47 4.01 -7.38 -2.40
N ASP A 48 3.45 -7.28 -1.19
CA ASP A 48 4.22 -7.16 0.05
C ASP A 48 4.96 -8.47 0.37
N SER A 49 4.46 -9.64 -0.05
CA SER A 49 5.12 -10.92 0.18
C SER A 49 6.52 -11.01 -0.43
N PHE A 50 6.78 -10.35 -1.57
CA PHE A 50 8.10 -10.30 -2.21
C PHE A 50 9.14 -9.56 -1.36
N HIS A 51 8.71 -8.69 -0.43
CA HIS A 51 9.59 -8.01 0.51
C HIS A 51 9.60 -8.70 1.88
N LEU A 52 8.41 -9.05 2.41
CA LEU A 52 8.25 -9.56 3.76
C LEU A 52 8.76 -11.00 3.94
N ILE A 53 8.58 -11.87 2.94
CA ILE A 53 9.07 -13.26 3.04
C ILE A 53 10.61 -13.29 3.10
N PRO A 54 11.36 -12.65 2.17
CA PRO A 54 12.82 -12.59 2.29
C PRO A 54 13.28 -11.92 3.59
N ARG A 55 12.56 -10.91 4.07
CA ARG A 55 12.87 -10.22 5.32
C ARG A 55 12.71 -11.13 6.54
N ALA A 56 11.61 -11.88 6.63
CA ALA A 56 11.38 -12.84 7.70
C ALA A 56 12.46 -13.93 7.72
N VAL A 57 12.81 -14.47 6.55
CA VAL A 57 13.89 -15.46 6.42
C VAL A 57 15.23 -14.85 6.86
N ALA A 58 15.55 -13.64 6.39
CA ALA A 58 16.79 -12.95 6.74
C ALA A 58 16.92 -12.71 8.25
N LEU A 59 15.84 -12.28 8.92
CA LEU A 59 15.80 -12.04 10.36
C LEU A 59 15.93 -13.33 11.20
N CYS A 60 15.54 -14.48 10.64
CA CYS A 60 15.57 -15.77 11.31
C CYS A 60 16.79 -16.65 10.94
N THR A 61 17.64 -16.21 10.00
CA THR A 61 18.78 -17.01 9.49
C THR A 61 20.11 -16.24 9.56
N THR A 62 20.61 -15.75 8.42
CA THR A 62 21.96 -15.21 8.24
C THR A 62 22.04 -13.69 8.38
N GLY A 63 20.91 -12.99 8.57
CA GLY A 63 20.85 -11.53 8.70
C GLY A 63 20.49 -10.80 7.40
N LEU A 64 20.09 -9.52 7.53
CA LEU A 64 19.57 -8.71 6.41
C LEU A 64 20.61 -8.43 5.31
N GLU A 65 21.90 -8.41 5.65
CA GLU A 65 23.00 -8.10 4.73
C GLU A 65 23.18 -9.16 3.64
N HIS A 66 22.84 -10.42 3.92
CA HIS A 66 22.93 -11.51 2.93
C HIS A 66 21.72 -11.56 1.97
N TYR A 67 20.68 -10.77 2.25
CA TYR A 67 19.44 -10.73 1.47
C TYR A 67 19.21 -9.39 0.75
N THR A 68 20.22 -8.53 0.65
CA THR A 68 20.10 -7.18 0.03
C THR A 68 19.45 -7.22 -1.35
N GLN A 69 19.80 -8.18 -2.20
CA GLN A 69 19.21 -8.31 -3.54
C GLN A 69 17.72 -8.67 -3.48
N ALA A 70 17.35 -9.68 -2.70
CA ALA A 70 15.96 -10.13 -2.55
C ALA A 70 15.09 -9.04 -1.91
N LEU A 71 15.60 -8.38 -0.87
CA LEU A 71 14.93 -7.26 -0.21
C LEU A 71 14.78 -6.06 -1.15
N GLY A 72 15.78 -5.78 -1.97
CA GLY A 72 15.77 -4.74 -2.99
C GLY A 72 14.70 -4.96 -4.06
N ILE A 73 14.69 -6.15 -4.66
CA ILE A 73 13.67 -6.57 -5.64
C ILE A 73 12.28 -6.54 -4.99
N GLY A 74 12.16 -7.02 -3.75
CA GLY A 74 10.93 -6.93 -2.97
C GLY A 74 10.42 -5.50 -2.84
N LYS A 75 11.29 -4.55 -2.45
CA LYS A 75 10.91 -3.12 -2.36
C LYS A 75 10.47 -2.53 -3.70
N LEU A 76 11.07 -2.94 -4.82
CA LEU A 76 10.64 -2.54 -6.17
C LEU A 76 9.23 -3.07 -6.48
N VAL A 77 9.01 -4.38 -6.30
CA VAL A 77 7.70 -5.02 -6.53
C VAL A 77 6.63 -4.35 -5.66
N THR A 78 6.87 -4.22 -4.36
CA THR A 78 5.99 -3.52 -3.43
C THR A 78 5.71 -2.08 -3.87
N SER A 79 6.70 -1.34 -4.38
CA SER A 79 6.49 0.03 -4.85
C SER A 79 5.53 0.10 -6.04
N ILE A 80 5.64 -0.84 -6.98
CA ILE A 80 4.74 -0.94 -8.14
C ILE A 80 3.35 -1.39 -7.71
N THR A 81 3.23 -2.46 -6.92
CA THR A 81 1.92 -2.97 -6.47
C THR A 81 1.20 -1.96 -5.58
N MET A 82 1.91 -1.21 -4.75
CA MET A 82 1.33 -0.09 -3.99
C MET A 82 0.83 1.03 -4.89
N THR A 83 1.47 1.28 -6.04
CA THR A 83 0.97 2.25 -7.01
C THR A 83 -0.34 1.77 -7.63
N ILE A 84 -0.39 0.49 -8.01
CA ILE A 84 -1.61 -0.15 -8.52
C ILE A 84 -2.72 -0.14 -7.46
N PHE A 85 -2.39 -0.40 -6.19
CA PHE A 85 -3.33 -0.33 -5.07
C PHE A 85 -4.05 1.01 -5.03
N TYR A 86 -3.34 2.14 -5.15
CA TYR A 86 -3.97 3.47 -5.12
C TYR A 86 -4.79 3.78 -6.39
N ILE A 87 -4.40 3.23 -7.56
CA ILE A 87 -5.25 3.29 -8.77
C ILE A 87 -6.57 2.54 -8.53
N LEU A 88 -6.51 1.34 -7.95
CA LEU A 88 -7.72 0.56 -7.66
C LEU A 88 -8.58 1.25 -6.60
N LEU A 89 -7.95 1.82 -5.57
CA LEU A 89 -8.63 2.59 -4.54
C LEU A 89 -9.36 3.82 -5.11
N TYR A 90 -8.76 4.49 -6.10
CA TYR A 90 -9.42 5.55 -6.88
C TYR A 90 -10.66 5.04 -7.62
N HIS A 91 -10.56 3.91 -8.32
CA HIS A 91 -11.71 3.35 -9.04
C HIS A 91 -12.81 2.86 -8.10
N ILE A 92 -12.45 2.31 -6.93
CA ILE A 92 -13.40 1.98 -5.86
C ILE A 92 -14.14 3.24 -5.40
N TRP A 93 -13.42 4.35 -5.18
CA TRP A 93 -14.05 5.63 -4.85
C TRP A 93 -15.02 6.08 -5.94
N ARG A 94 -14.64 5.97 -7.22
CA ARG A 94 -15.52 6.33 -8.34
C ARG A 94 -16.79 5.47 -8.37
N MET A 95 -16.66 4.15 -8.20
CA MET A 95 -17.79 3.22 -8.18
C MET A 95 -18.71 3.47 -6.99
N ARG A 96 -18.14 3.61 -5.77
CA ARG A 96 -18.89 3.84 -4.52
C ARG A 96 -19.77 5.09 -4.59
N TYR A 97 -19.25 6.16 -5.19
CA TYR A 97 -19.92 7.46 -5.22
C TYR A 97 -20.47 7.83 -6.61
N HIS A 98 -20.61 6.83 -7.51
CA HIS A 98 -21.14 6.96 -8.87
C HIS A 98 -20.57 8.16 -9.64
N VAL A 99 -19.25 8.34 -9.57
CA VAL A 99 -18.56 9.52 -10.15
C VAL A 99 -18.26 9.31 -11.63
N THR A 100 -19.07 9.96 -12.47
CA THR A 100 -18.91 10.04 -13.93
C THR A 100 -18.29 11.38 -14.34
N GLY A 101 -17.72 11.46 -15.56
CA GLY A 101 -17.28 12.73 -16.17
C GLY A 101 -15.99 13.38 -15.65
N LYS A 102 -15.29 12.80 -14.67
CA LYS A 102 -14.04 13.37 -14.12
C LYS A 102 -12.77 12.94 -14.86
N ASN A 103 -12.71 13.20 -16.16
CA ASN A 103 -11.62 12.74 -17.03
C ASN A 103 -10.25 13.35 -16.65
N ILE A 104 -10.21 14.63 -16.29
CA ILE A 104 -8.98 15.31 -15.84
C ILE A 104 -8.44 14.67 -14.55
N LEU A 105 -9.31 14.37 -13.59
CA LEU A 105 -8.91 13.72 -12.34
C LEU A 105 -8.37 12.30 -12.59
N THR A 106 -9.02 11.55 -13.48
CA THR A 106 -8.54 10.22 -13.87
C THR A 106 -7.18 10.32 -14.57
N ALA A 107 -7.01 11.27 -15.49
CA ALA A 107 -5.72 11.52 -16.15
C ALA A 107 -4.63 11.87 -15.13
N ALA A 108 -4.91 12.71 -14.14
CA ALA A 108 -3.95 13.04 -13.07
C ALA A 108 -3.53 11.81 -12.24
N VAL A 109 -4.48 10.93 -11.88
CA VAL A 109 -4.19 9.68 -11.16
C VAL A 109 -3.26 8.79 -11.98
N TYR A 110 -3.58 8.57 -13.25
CA TYR A 110 -2.75 7.73 -14.12
C TYR A 110 -1.39 8.37 -14.44
N PHE A 111 -1.33 9.69 -14.61
CA PHE A 111 -0.08 10.41 -14.80
C PHE A 111 0.85 10.26 -13.59
N LEU A 112 0.36 10.49 -12.38
CA LEU A 112 1.15 10.33 -11.15
C LEU A 112 1.61 8.88 -10.96
N ALA A 113 0.74 7.91 -11.24
CA ALA A 113 1.09 6.50 -11.18
C ALA A 113 2.13 6.10 -12.22
N ALA A 114 1.96 6.52 -13.48
CA ALA A 114 2.92 6.25 -14.55
C ALA A 114 4.28 6.89 -14.25
N LEU A 115 4.28 8.15 -13.81
CA LEU A 115 5.49 8.85 -13.39
C LEU A 115 6.21 8.09 -12.27
N ARG A 116 5.48 7.62 -11.26
CA ARG A 116 6.05 6.79 -10.19
C ARG A 116 6.65 5.48 -10.73
N ILE A 117 5.93 4.76 -11.57
CA ILE A 117 6.40 3.48 -12.12
C ILE A 117 7.68 3.69 -12.93
N VAL A 118 7.70 4.70 -13.81
CA VAL A 118 8.91 5.06 -14.58
C VAL A 118 10.06 5.37 -13.63
N LEU A 119 9.84 6.21 -12.62
CA LEU A 119 10.87 6.54 -11.63
C LEU A 119 11.33 5.32 -10.83
N CYS A 120 10.48 4.32 -10.57
CA CYS A 120 10.87 3.07 -9.92
C CYS A 120 11.73 2.17 -10.82
N LEU A 121 11.53 2.20 -12.14
CA LEU A 121 12.25 1.37 -13.10
C LEU A 121 13.60 1.94 -13.53
N MET A 122 13.88 3.21 -13.21
CA MET A 122 15.16 3.85 -13.48
C MET A 122 16.32 3.10 -12.79
N PRO A 123 17.41 2.74 -13.49
CA PRO A 123 18.52 1.96 -12.92
C PRO A 123 19.23 2.70 -11.77
N GLN A 124 19.14 4.02 -11.73
CA GLN A 124 19.72 4.88 -10.70
C GLN A 124 19.14 4.63 -9.30
N ASN A 125 18.00 3.94 -9.18
CA ASN A 125 17.48 3.50 -7.89
C ASN A 125 18.41 2.51 -7.18
N GLN A 126 19.24 1.78 -7.94
CA GLN A 126 20.17 0.78 -7.42
C GLN A 126 19.53 -0.14 -6.36
N TRP A 127 18.33 -0.68 -6.66
CA TRP A 127 17.51 -1.42 -5.69
C TRP A 127 18.25 -2.54 -4.95
N THR A 128 19.20 -3.19 -5.63
CA THR A 128 19.98 -4.32 -5.11
C THR A 128 21.32 -3.91 -4.47
N SER A 129 21.63 -2.61 -4.42
CA SER A 129 22.81 -2.07 -3.75
C SER A 129 22.55 -1.91 -2.26
N ALA A 130 23.56 -2.20 -1.42
CA ALA A 130 23.51 -1.90 0.01
C ALA A 130 23.46 -0.38 0.28
N ASN A 131 24.01 0.43 -0.61
CA ASN A 131 24.10 1.87 -0.50
C ASN A 131 23.25 2.57 -1.57
N ALA A 132 21.95 2.22 -1.63
CA ALA A 132 21.03 2.84 -2.58
C ALA A 132 20.86 4.35 -2.30
N PRO A 133 20.84 5.21 -3.33
CA PRO A 133 20.80 6.66 -3.14
C PRO A 133 19.45 7.15 -2.61
N LEU A 134 19.45 7.84 -1.47
CA LEU A 134 18.26 8.41 -0.84
C LEU A 134 17.47 9.35 -1.79
N GLN A 135 18.16 10.12 -2.63
CA GLN A 135 17.54 11.06 -3.58
C GLN A 135 16.54 10.37 -4.51
N TRP A 136 16.88 9.19 -5.05
CA TRP A 136 15.97 8.41 -5.89
C TRP A 136 14.80 7.82 -5.08
N GLY A 137 15.06 7.49 -3.81
CA GLY A 137 14.01 7.19 -2.84
C GLY A 137 13.00 8.32 -2.68
N ILE A 138 13.45 9.58 -2.65
CA ILE A 138 12.58 10.76 -2.57
C ILE A 138 11.84 10.97 -3.89
N TYR A 139 12.54 10.95 -5.04
CA TYR A 139 11.94 11.23 -6.35
C TYR A 139 10.79 10.30 -6.68
N ARG A 140 10.93 8.98 -6.47
CA ARG A 140 9.85 8.02 -6.74
C ARG A 140 8.68 8.10 -5.75
N ASN A 141 8.89 8.71 -4.58
CA ASN A 141 7.86 8.84 -3.55
C ASN A 141 7.13 10.17 -3.55
N LEU A 142 7.68 11.21 -4.20
CA LEU A 142 6.98 12.47 -4.42
C LEU A 142 5.67 12.29 -5.22
N PRO A 143 5.64 11.63 -6.40
CA PRO A 143 4.38 11.37 -7.11
C PRO A 143 3.46 10.44 -6.32
N PHE A 144 4.02 9.55 -5.50
CA PHE A 144 3.21 8.70 -4.63
C PHE A 144 2.48 9.49 -3.54
N ALA A 145 3.19 10.39 -2.87
CA ALA A 145 2.62 11.24 -1.83
C ALA A 145 1.54 12.15 -2.41
N ALA A 146 1.77 12.69 -3.61
CA ALA A 146 0.76 13.47 -4.33
C ALA A 146 -0.49 12.63 -4.67
N LEU A 147 -0.30 11.40 -5.16
CA LEU A 147 -1.41 10.47 -5.41
C LEU A 147 -2.15 10.14 -4.11
N GLY A 148 -1.43 9.85 -3.03
CA GLY A 148 -1.98 9.60 -1.71
C GLY A 148 -2.84 10.76 -1.20
N LEU A 149 -2.28 11.97 -1.21
CA LEU A 149 -2.97 13.18 -0.80
C LEU A 149 -4.24 13.43 -1.61
N LEU A 150 -4.17 13.22 -2.93
CA LEU A 150 -5.35 13.32 -3.80
C LEU A 150 -6.46 12.37 -3.35
N ILE A 151 -6.13 11.09 -3.10
CA ILE A 151 -7.11 10.10 -2.65
C ILE A 151 -7.65 10.42 -1.25
N ILE A 152 -6.82 10.90 -0.33
CA ILE A 152 -7.25 11.40 1.00
C ILE A 152 -8.31 12.50 0.83
N ILE A 153 -8.03 13.51 0.02
CA ILE A 153 -8.95 14.64 -0.24
C ILE A 153 -10.28 14.12 -0.81
N LEU A 154 -10.23 13.20 -1.78
CA LEU A 154 -11.43 12.64 -2.41
C LEU A 154 -12.33 11.89 -1.42
N PHE A 155 -11.76 11.05 -0.54
CA PHE A 155 -12.55 10.35 0.49
C PHE A 155 -13.03 11.33 1.58
N TYR A 156 -12.19 12.24 2.04
CA TYR A 156 -12.55 13.22 3.06
C TYR A 156 -13.73 14.11 2.64
N GLN A 157 -13.71 14.62 1.39
CA GLN A 157 -14.81 15.42 0.85
C GLN A 157 -16.13 14.64 0.81
N ARG A 158 -16.08 13.34 0.53
CA ARG A 158 -17.28 12.49 0.50
C ARG A 158 -17.81 12.18 1.90
N THR A 159 -16.94 11.96 2.87
CA THR A 159 -17.32 11.81 4.28
C THR A 159 -17.99 13.09 4.80
N ARG A 160 -17.49 14.28 4.44
CA ARG A 160 -18.06 15.55 4.90
C ARG A 160 -19.41 15.89 4.24
N LYS A 161 -19.64 15.41 3.01
CA LYS A 161 -20.86 15.69 2.22
C LYS A 161 -21.94 14.60 2.33
N GLY A 162 -21.66 13.45 2.96
CA GLY A 162 -22.56 12.29 2.90
C GLY A 162 -22.68 11.52 4.22
N LYS A 163 -23.70 10.64 4.29
CA LYS A 163 -23.97 9.73 5.43
C LYS A 163 -23.31 8.35 5.26
N ASP A 164 -22.24 8.21 4.47
CA ASP A 164 -21.56 6.93 4.23
C ASP A 164 -20.84 6.46 5.50
N ARG A 165 -21.60 5.85 6.42
CA ARG A 165 -21.12 5.36 7.72
C ARG A 165 -20.03 4.30 7.57
N PRO A 166 -20.11 3.34 6.64
CA PRO A 166 -19.08 2.33 6.47
C PRO A 166 -17.72 2.91 6.03
N PHE A 167 -17.69 3.83 5.06
CA PHE A 167 -16.44 4.37 4.51
C PHE A 167 -15.95 5.67 5.18
N ARG A 168 -16.61 6.15 6.24
CA ARG A 168 -16.27 7.42 6.92
C ARG A 168 -14.83 7.53 7.40
N PHE A 169 -14.19 6.39 7.68
CA PHE A 169 -12.80 6.34 8.16
C PHE A 169 -11.78 6.03 7.06
N MET A 170 -12.21 5.84 5.80
CA MET A 170 -11.30 5.49 4.71
C MET A 170 -10.22 6.56 4.49
N TRP A 171 -10.56 7.85 4.59
CA TRP A 171 -9.56 8.91 4.48
C TRP A 171 -8.54 8.83 5.63
N LEU A 172 -8.97 8.47 6.83
CA LEU A 172 -8.13 8.37 8.02
C LEU A 172 -7.14 7.21 7.92
N THR A 173 -7.57 6.06 7.39
CA THR A 173 -6.67 4.92 7.19
C THR A 173 -5.53 5.27 6.22
N ILE A 174 -5.85 5.98 5.14
CA ILE A 174 -4.86 6.44 4.16
C ILE A 174 -3.92 7.47 4.79
N THR A 175 -4.47 8.47 5.51
CA THR A 175 -3.67 9.50 6.20
C THR A 175 -2.69 8.87 7.18
N LEU A 176 -3.15 7.96 8.04
CA LEU A 176 -2.29 7.26 9.00
C LEU A 176 -1.20 6.46 8.28
N SER A 177 -1.55 5.77 7.20
CA SER A 177 -0.57 5.03 6.42
C SER A 177 0.56 5.91 5.88
N PHE A 178 0.24 7.09 5.32
CA PHE A 178 1.26 8.03 4.85
C PHE A 178 2.03 8.70 5.99
N ALA A 179 1.36 9.04 7.09
CA ALA A 179 1.99 9.63 8.28
C ALA A 179 3.09 8.73 8.85
N PHE A 180 2.87 7.41 8.85
CA PHE A 180 3.89 6.44 9.27
C PHE A 180 4.90 6.10 8.15
N TYR A 181 4.50 6.17 6.88
CA TYR A 181 5.38 5.85 5.76
C TYR A 181 6.47 6.89 5.52
N ILE A 182 6.15 8.19 5.59
CA ILE A 182 7.09 9.26 5.27
C ILE A 182 8.35 9.20 6.16
N PRO A 183 8.23 9.08 7.50
CA PRO A 183 9.41 8.94 8.36
C PRO A 183 10.23 7.69 8.06
N VAL A 184 9.58 6.56 7.71
CA VAL A 184 10.30 5.33 7.33
C VAL A 184 11.19 5.59 6.12
N VAL A 185 10.64 6.19 5.06
CA VAL A 185 11.39 6.44 3.81
C VAL A 185 12.57 7.38 4.03
N LEU A 186 12.41 8.40 4.86
CA LEU A 186 13.44 9.43 5.04
C LEU A 186 14.51 9.05 6.06
N PHE A 187 14.17 8.23 7.06
CA PHE A 187 14.99 8.05 8.24
C PHE A 187 15.37 6.60 8.55
N SER A 188 14.79 5.58 7.91
CA SER A 188 15.08 4.18 8.27
C SER A 188 16.55 3.79 8.14
N ASP A 189 17.24 4.37 7.16
CA ASP A 189 18.65 4.05 6.89
C ASP A 189 19.59 4.68 7.93
N ARG A 190 19.18 5.80 8.55
CA ARG A 190 19.94 6.48 9.61
C ARG A 190 19.53 6.06 11.02
N PHE A 191 18.25 5.78 11.21
CA PHE A 191 17.64 5.41 12.49
C PHE A 191 16.82 4.13 12.29
N PRO A 192 17.41 2.95 12.54
CA PRO A 192 16.73 1.66 12.36
C PRO A 192 15.39 1.57 13.11
N ALA A 193 15.27 2.26 14.25
CA ALA A 193 14.03 2.38 15.01
C ALA A 193 12.86 2.98 14.22
N ALA A 194 13.11 3.86 13.24
CA ALA A 194 12.08 4.40 12.36
C ALA A 194 11.42 3.29 11.53
N GLY A 195 12.12 2.19 11.26
CA GLY A 195 11.58 1.01 10.59
C GLY A 195 10.39 0.36 11.33
N MET A 196 10.27 0.55 12.65
CA MET A 196 9.15 0.01 13.44
C MET A 196 7.81 0.65 13.06
N LEU A 197 7.81 1.86 12.47
CA LEU A 197 6.60 2.53 11.97
C LEU A 197 5.94 1.78 10.80
N MET A 198 6.60 0.76 10.24
CA MET A 198 5.99 -0.14 9.27
C MET A 198 4.82 -0.94 9.85
N ILE A 199 4.85 -1.31 11.14
CA ILE A 199 3.77 -2.03 11.81
C ILE A 199 2.46 -1.20 11.84
N PRO A 200 2.43 0.02 12.43
CA PRO A 200 1.20 0.81 12.46
C PRO A 200 0.75 1.25 11.06
N LYS A 201 1.68 1.45 10.11
CA LYS A 201 1.35 1.64 8.68
C LYS A 201 0.58 0.44 8.12
N THR A 202 1.07 -0.77 8.35
CA THR A 202 0.44 -2.00 7.86
C THR A 202 -0.93 -2.24 8.51
N CYS A 203 -1.08 -1.95 9.80
CA CYS A 203 -2.39 -1.96 10.46
C CYS A 203 -3.41 -1.02 9.78
N ALA A 204 -2.98 0.15 9.31
CA ALA A 204 -3.87 1.06 8.57
C ALA A 204 -4.33 0.47 7.22
N TYR A 205 -3.49 -0.30 6.54
CA TYR A 205 -3.90 -1.04 5.34
C TYR A 205 -4.83 -2.21 5.65
N VAL A 206 -4.57 -2.97 6.72
CA VAL A 206 -5.51 -4.01 7.19
C VAL A 206 -6.87 -3.39 7.49
N TRP A 207 -6.89 -2.25 8.17
CA TRP A 207 -8.13 -1.52 8.46
C TRP A 207 -8.85 -1.08 7.17
N THR A 208 -8.11 -0.61 6.17
CA THR A 208 -8.67 -0.30 4.84
C THR A 208 -9.37 -1.53 4.23
N VAL A 209 -8.72 -2.70 4.28
CA VAL A 209 -9.28 -3.96 3.79
C VAL A 209 -10.51 -4.39 4.58
N LEU A 210 -10.46 -4.27 5.91
CA LEU A 210 -11.58 -4.58 6.80
C LEU A 210 -12.79 -3.69 6.54
N ILE A 211 -12.62 -2.40 6.28
CA ILE A 211 -13.74 -1.51 5.92
C ILE A 211 -14.46 -2.04 4.67
N GLY A 212 -13.71 -2.39 3.61
CA GLY A 212 -14.29 -2.94 2.38
C GLY A 212 -14.98 -4.28 2.61
N PHE A 213 -14.38 -5.16 3.41
CA PHE A 213 -14.91 -6.49 3.71
C PHE A 213 -16.20 -6.42 4.56
N LEU A 214 -16.20 -5.62 5.62
CA LEU A 214 -17.36 -5.46 6.51
C LEU A 214 -18.52 -4.79 5.78
N ASP A 215 -18.25 -3.78 4.95
CA ASP A 215 -19.27 -3.16 4.10
C ASP A 215 -19.85 -4.11 3.04
N MET A 216 -19.08 -5.10 2.57
CA MET A 216 -19.60 -6.14 1.68
C MET A 216 -20.52 -7.13 2.41
N LYS A 217 -20.19 -7.46 3.67
CA LYS A 217 -20.91 -8.46 4.47
C LYS A 217 -22.25 -7.94 4.97
N ASN A 218 -22.32 -6.65 5.28
CA ASN A 218 -23.54 -5.94 5.64
C ASN A 218 -24.44 -5.70 4.41
#